data_AF-A0A2B7ZMB4-F1
#
_entry.id   AF-A0A2B7ZMB4-F1
#
_cell.length_a   1.000
_cell.length_b   1.000
_cell.length_c   1.000
_cell.angle_alpha   90.00
_cell.angle_beta   90.00
_cell.angle_gamma   90.00
#
_symmetry.space_group_name_H-M   'P 1'
#
loop_
_entity.id
_entity.type
_entity.pdbx_description
1 polymer ?
#
loop_
_entity_poly.entity_id
_entity_poly.type
_entity_poly.pdbx_seq_one_letter_code
_entity_poly.pdbx_strand_id
1 'polypeptide(L)'
;MAYYLLDILSEPNLDADSTNSALDPNTINSAWAPVTGYKKWADFTYETLISCYGDVLRRSLTSPFPGISPPLSRLQREIWDENSLCHFLSRTIMPTVGAALQRGWTICYPGNDDPIDIATGRILRHGHDSSSS
;
A
#
# COMPACT_ATOMS: atom_id res chain seq x y z
N MET A 1 22.33 10.45 4.14
CA MET A 1 21.09 10.36 4.95
C MET A 1 20.75 8.88 5.08
N ALA A 2 20.44 8.38 6.27
CA ALA A 2 19.89 7.03 6.45
C ALA A 2 18.36 7.11 6.46
N TYR A 3 17.68 6.16 5.84
CA TYR A 3 16.22 6.07 5.82
C TYR A 3 15.75 4.85 6.60
N TYR A 4 14.59 4.92 7.25
CA TYR A 4 14.02 3.81 8.00
C TYR A 4 12.60 3.54 7.52
N LEU A 5 12.21 2.26 7.46
CA LEU A 5 10.82 1.90 7.13
C LEU A 5 9.84 2.48 8.14
N LEU A 6 10.22 2.49 9.42
CA LEU A 6 9.41 3.04 10.49
C LEU A 6 9.05 4.50 10.23
N ASP A 7 10.03 5.33 9.86
CA ASP A 7 9.82 6.76 9.66
C ASP A 7 8.85 6.98 8.49
N ILE A 8 9.12 6.35 7.36
CA ILE A 8 8.35 6.51 6.12
C ILE A 8 6.92 6.00 6.28
N LEU A 9 6.73 4.83 6.91
CA LEU A 9 5.40 4.25 7.10
C LEU A 9 4.58 4.95 8.21
N SER A 10 5.23 5.79 9.01
CA SER A 10 4.58 6.62 10.03
C SER A 10 4.31 8.06 9.54
N GLU A 11 4.72 8.41 8.32
CA GLU A 11 4.39 9.71 7.74
C GLU A 11 2.88 9.84 7.54
N PRO A 12 2.30 11.03 7.78
CA PRO A 12 0.90 11.25 7.50
C PRO A 12 0.63 11.07 5.99
N ASN A 13 -0.49 10.43 5.68
CA ASN A 13 -0.97 10.35 4.30
C ASN A 13 -1.24 11.76 3.77
N LEU A 14 -1.02 11.95 2.47
CA LEU A 14 -1.38 13.22 1.81
C LEU A 14 -2.88 13.47 1.87
N ASP A 15 -3.25 14.74 2.01
CA ASP A 15 -4.64 15.17 2.00
C ASP A 15 -5.28 14.88 0.63
N ALA A 16 -6.40 14.16 0.68
CA ALA A 16 -7.32 13.96 -0.43
C ALA A 16 -8.58 14.81 -0.20
N ASP A 17 -9.04 15.50 -1.23
CA ASP A 17 -10.27 16.28 -1.20
C ASP A 17 -11.45 15.40 -1.62
N SER A 18 -12.23 14.94 -0.65
CA SER A 18 -13.40 14.08 -0.88
C SER A 18 -14.74 14.83 -0.89
N THR A 19 -14.74 16.17 -0.94
CA THR A 19 -16.00 16.93 -0.90
C THR A 19 -16.91 16.67 -2.09
N ASN A 20 -16.37 16.17 -3.21
CA ASN A 20 -17.11 15.86 -4.43
C ASN A 20 -17.56 14.39 -4.52
N SER A 21 -17.20 13.56 -3.53
CA SER A 21 -17.63 12.17 -3.49
C SER A 21 -19.13 12.06 -3.21
N ALA A 22 -19.79 11.06 -3.81
CA ALA A 22 -21.20 10.82 -3.56
C ALA A 22 -21.45 10.56 -2.06
N LEU A 23 -22.50 11.18 -1.52
CA LEU A 23 -22.95 10.95 -0.15
C LEU A 23 -23.82 9.69 -0.01
N ASP A 24 -24.15 9.06 -1.13
CA ASP A 24 -24.93 7.84 -1.17
C ASP A 24 -24.17 6.66 -0.53
N PRO A 25 -24.88 5.66 0.02
CA PRO A 25 -24.23 4.51 0.64
C PRO A 25 -23.30 3.78 -0.33
N ASN A 26 -22.22 3.21 0.20
CA ASN A 26 -21.33 2.33 -0.58
C ASN A 26 -22.14 1.25 -1.30
N THR A 27 -21.73 0.95 -2.53
CA THR A 27 -22.31 -0.14 -3.33
C THR A 27 -22.16 -1.46 -2.57
N ILE A 28 -23.27 -2.17 -2.37
CA ILE A 28 -23.27 -3.52 -1.80
C ILE A 28 -23.56 -4.55 -2.88
N ASN A 29 -22.87 -5.68 -2.84
CA ASN A 29 -23.19 -6.84 -3.66
C ASN A 29 -24.01 -7.83 -2.82
N SER A 30 -25.21 -8.18 -3.28
CA SER A 30 -26.11 -9.10 -2.57
C SER A 30 -25.58 -10.54 -2.49
N ALA A 31 -24.59 -10.90 -3.30
CA ALA A 31 -23.90 -12.19 -3.25
C ALA A 31 -22.75 -12.22 -2.23
N TRP A 32 -22.34 -11.08 -1.67
CA TRP A 32 -21.32 -11.07 -0.62
C TRP A 32 -21.91 -11.56 0.69
N ALA A 33 -21.16 -12.44 1.37
CA ALA A 33 -21.51 -12.85 2.71
C ALA A 33 -21.53 -11.60 3.62
N PRO A 34 -22.55 -11.43 4.48
CA PRO A 34 -22.57 -10.33 5.43
C PRO A 34 -21.35 -10.44 6.33
N VAL A 35 -20.53 -9.39 6.36
CA VAL A 35 -19.38 -9.34 7.25
C VAL A 35 -19.91 -9.15 8.67
N THR A 36 -19.68 -10.16 9.51
CA THR A 36 -20.15 -10.21 10.89
C THR A 36 -19.00 -10.53 11.83
N GLY A 37 -19.17 -10.25 13.13
CA GLY A 37 -18.17 -10.63 14.14
C GLY A 37 -16.93 -9.75 14.17
N TYR A 38 -17.01 -8.48 13.74
CA TYR A 38 -15.94 -7.50 13.92
C TYR A 38 -15.52 -7.46 15.38
N LYS A 39 -14.23 -7.69 15.63
CA LYS A 39 -13.62 -7.51 16.93
C LYS A 39 -12.55 -6.46 16.80
N LYS A 40 -12.45 -5.59 17.82
CA LYS A 40 -11.30 -4.70 17.94
C LYS A 40 -10.06 -5.58 18.00
N TRP A 41 -9.10 -5.32 17.14
CA TRP A 41 -7.80 -5.98 17.19
C TRP A 41 -6.98 -5.35 18.31
N ALA A 42 -7.17 -5.86 19.53
CA ALA A 42 -6.57 -5.28 20.73
C ALA A 42 -5.04 -5.29 20.69
N ASP A 43 -4.46 -6.29 20.01
CA ASP A 43 -3.00 -6.44 19.88
C ASP A 43 -2.40 -5.57 18.79
N PHE A 44 -3.20 -4.87 17.97
CA PHE A 44 -2.71 -3.93 16.98
C PHE A 44 -2.31 -2.61 17.66
N THR A 45 -1.22 -2.68 18.43
CA THR A 45 -0.60 -1.56 19.14
C THR A 45 0.78 -1.26 18.58
N TYR A 46 1.29 -0.05 18.83
CA TYR A 46 2.65 0.31 18.43
C TYR A 46 3.67 -0.62 19.09
N GLU A 47 3.50 -0.92 20.37
CA GLU A 47 4.39 -1.76 21.15
C GLU A 47 4.47 -3.18 20.57
N THR A 48 3.32 -3.76 20.22
CA THR A 48 3.26 -5.07 19.56
C THR A 48 3.95 -5.03 18.20
N LEU A 49 3.66 -4.01 17.37
CA LEU A 49 4.26 -3.89 16.04
C LEU A 49 5.79 -3.77 16.10
N ILE A 50 6.30 -2.96 17.02
CA ILE A 50 7.74 -2.82 17.23
C ILE A 50 8.34 -4.10 17.83
N SER A 51 7.65 -4.79 18.73
CA SER A 51 8.13 -6.05 19.29
C SER A 51 8.24 -7.14 18.22
N CYS A 52 7.32 -7.17 17.24
CA CYS A 52 7.30 -8.18 16.20
C CYS A 52 8.20 -7.85 15.00
N TYR A 53 8.28 -6.57 14.61
CA TYR A 53 8.88 -6.15 13.34
C TYR A 53 9.94 -5.04 13.49
N GLY A 54 10.29 -4.67 14.72
CA GLY A 54 11.16 -3.52 15.00
C GLY A 54 12.56 -3.66 14.40
N ASP A 55 13.08 -4.88 14.28
CA ASP A 55 14.35 -5.22 13.63
C ASP A 55 14.35 -4.87 12.15
N VAL A 56 13.24 -5.14 11.45
CA VAL A 56 13.04 -4.77 10.04
C VAL A 56 12.75 -3.27 9.93
N LEU A 57 11.85 -2.76 10.75
CA LEU A 57 11.34 -1.39 10.66
C LEU A 57 12.41 -0.34 10.96
N ARG A 58 13.34 -0.64 11.89
CA ARG A 58 14.43 0.26 12.32
C ARG A 58 15.75 -0.01 11.60
N ARG A 59 15.75 -0.86 10.57
CA ARG A 59 16.96 -1.10 9.78
C ARG A 59 17.22 0.09 8.85
N SER A 60 18.48 0.55 8.84
CA SER A 60 18.89 1.64 7.98
C SER A 60 18.89 1.20 6.51
N LEU A 61 18.28 2.02 5.66
CA LEU A 61 18.22 1.86 4.21
C LEU A 61 19.13 2.88 3.53
N THR A 62 19.76 2.45 2.44
CA THR A 62 20.75 3.24 1.70
C THR A 62 20.14 4.09 0.59
N SER A 63 18.95 3.76 0.11
CA SER A 63 18.26 4.47 -0.97
C SER A 63 17.02 5.23 -0.47
N PRO A 64 16.72 6.40 -1.03
CA PRO A 64 15.49 7.13 -0.73
C PRO A 64 14.26 6.33 -1.18
N PHE A 65 13.09 6.66 -0.62
CA PHE A 65 11.81 6.14 -1.09
C PHE A 65 11.36 6.82 -2.39
N PRO A 66 10.51 6.16 -3.20
CA PRO A 66 9.93 6.80 -4.37
C PRO A 66 9.12 8.02 -3.94
N GLY A 67 9.55 9.21 -4.38
CA GLY A 67 8.79 10.43 -4.21
C GLY A 67 7.72 10.57 -5.30
N ILE A 68 6.74 11.43 -5.04
CA ILE A 68 5.70 11.75 -6.03
C ILE A 68 6.30 12.71 -7.06
N SER A 69 6.45 12.24 -8.29
CA SER A 69 6.90 13.07 -9.42
C SER A 69 6.10 12.74 -10.69
N PRO A 70 5.54 13.74 -11.39
CA PRO A 70 5.45 15.15 -10.99
C PRO A 70 4.55 15.36 -9.76
N PRO A 71 4.61 16.51 -9.06
CA PRO A 71 3.69 16.83 -7.97
C PRO A 71 2.23 16.66 -8.39
N LEU A 72 1.36 16.24 -7.47
CA LEU A 72 -0.07 16.11 -7.75
C LEU A 72 -0.67 17.48 -8.08
N SER A 73 -1.40 17.55 -9.19
CA SER A 73 -2.25 18.70 -9.49
C SER A 73 -3.45 18.76 -8.53
N ARG A 74 -4.14 19.91 -8.47
CA ARG A 74 -5.36 20.04 -7.66
C ARG A 74 -6.41 18.99 -8.04
N LEU A 75 -6.66 18.84 -9.34
CA LEU A 75 -7.62 17.87 -9.88
C LEU A 75 -7.29 16.43 -9.47
N GLN A 76 -6.01 16.07 -9.37
CA GLN A 76 -5.59 14.72 -8.96
C GLN A 76 -5.78 14.45 -7.46
N ARG A 77 -6.02 15.47 -6.65
CA ARG A 77 -6.35 15.32 -5.23
C ARG A 77 -7.85 15.27 -4.98
N GLU A 78 -8.66 15.67 -5.95
CA GLU A 78 -10.13 15.66 -5.86
C GLU A 78 -10.65 14.23 -6.11
N ILE A 79 -11.40 13.70 -5.14
CA ILE A 79 -12.00 12.37 -5.17
C ILE A 79 -13.48 12.52 -5.50
N TRP A 80 -13.84 12.00 -6.67
CA TRP A 80 -15.19 12.01 -7.25
C TRP A 80 -15.83 10.63 -7.18
N ASP A 81 -15.06 9.60 -7.50
CA ASP A 81 -15.46 8.20 -7.58
C ASP A 81 -14.31 7.24 -7.22
N GLU A 82 -14.60 5.93 -7.25
CA GLU A 82 -13.61 4.87 -7.00
C GLU A 82 -12.39 4.96 -7.93
N ASN A 83 -12.58 5.43 -9.18
CA ASN A 83 -11.51 5.52 -10.14
C ASN A 83 -10.54 6.67 -9.81
N SER A 84 -11.08 7.85 -9.44
CA SER A 84 -10.29 8.98 -8.95
C SER A 84 -9.53 8.64 -7.67
N LEU A 85 -10.14 7.88 -6.74
CA LEU A 85 -9.47 7.37 -5.56
C LEU A 85 -8.33 6.41 -5.93
N CYS A 86 -8.57 5.46 -6.83
CA CYS A 86 -7.55 4.54 -7.31
C CYS A 86 -6.36 5.28 -7.96
N HIS A 87 -6.64 6.30 -8.77
CA HIS A 87 -5.59 7.15 -9.36
C HIS A 87 -4.80 7.93 -8.32
N PHE A 88 -5.47 8.47 -7.29
CA PHE A 88 -4.79 9.13 -6.18
C PHE A 88 -3.87 8.14 -5.44
N LEU A 89 -4.40 7.00 -4.99
CA LEU A 89 -3.67 5.99 -4.21
C LEU A 89 -2.49 5.40 -4.99
N SER A 90 -2.67 5.11 -6.27
CA SER A 90 -1.62 4.54 -7.14
C SER A 90 -0.43 5.50 -7.32
N ARG A 91 -0.64 6.80 -7.19
CA ARG A 91 0.43 7.80 -7.25
C ARG A 91 1.04 8.15 -5.90
N THR A 92 0.29 8.01 -4.81
CA THR A 92 0.71 8.46 -3.47
C THR A 92 1.16 7.31 -2.59
N ILE A 93 0.23 6.48 -2.12
CA ILE A 93 0.45 5.49 -1.07
C ILE A 93 1.08 4.22 -1.66
N MET A 94 0.57 3.73 -2.79
CA MET A 94 0.99 2.44 -3.34
C MET A 94 2.48 2.35 -3.69
N PRO A 95 3.13 3.38 -4.30
CA PRO A 95 4.57 3.32 -4.57
C PRO A 95 5.40 3.18 -3.29
N THR A 96 5.03 3.92 -2.24
CA THR A 96 5.71 3.88 -0.94
C THR A 96 5.53 2.52 -0.27
N VAL A 97 4.30 2.00 -0.23
CA VAL A 97 3.99 0.70 0.35
C VAL A 97 4.67 -0.43 -0.41
N GLY A 98 4.61 -0.43 -1.75
CA GLY A 98 5.27 -1.43 -2.59
C GLY A 98 6.79 -1.44 -2.37
N ALA A 99 7.42 -0.26 -2.35
CA ALA A 99 8.85 -0.14 -2.05
C ALA A 99 9.20 -0.61 -0.62
N ALA A 100 8.33 -0.34 0.36
CA ALA A 100 8.53 -0.77 1.74
C ALA A 100 8.47 -2.29 1.87
N LEU A 101 7.48 -2.93 1.23
CA LEU A 101 7.32 -4.38 1.21
C LEU A 101 8.49 -5.07 0.52
N GLN A 102 8.91 -4.57 -0.64
CA GLN A 102 10.07 -5.12 -1.34
C GLN A 102 11.32 -5.07 -0.47
N ARG A 103 11.59 -3.94 0.20
CA ARG A 103 12.75 -3.79 1.09
C ARG A 103 12.64 -4.69 2.32
N GLY A 104 11.46 -4.76 2.94
CA GLY A 104 11.19 -5.66 4.06
C GLY A 104 11.38 -7.12 3.68
N TRP A 105 10.92 -7.51 2.49
CA TRP A 105 11.12 -8.85 1.94
C TRP A 105 12.60 -9.19 1.79
N THR A 106 13.39 -8.32 1.17
CA THR A 106 14.84 -8.52 1.01
C THR A 106 15.56 -8.63 2.36
N ILE A 107 15.09 -7.93 3.39
CA ILE A 107 15.62 -8.02 4.75
C ILE A 107 15.32 -9.38 5.39
N CYS A 108 14.09 -9.86 5.26
CA CYS A 108 13.63 -11.11 5.87
C CYS A 108 14.09 -12.36 5.10
N TYR A 109 14.24 -12.27 3.79
CA TYR A 109 14.49 -13.40 2.88
C TYR A 109 15.64 -13.08 1.91
N PRO A 110 16.88 -12.93 2.41
CA PRO A 110 18.02 -12.65 1.55
C PRO A 110 18.25 -13.79 0.55
N GLY A 111 18.34 -13.44 -0.74
CA GLY A 111 18.55 -14.41 -1.84
C GLY A 111 17.28 -15.02 -2.43
N ASN A 112 16.09 -14.54 -2.04
CA ASN A 112 14.83 -14.87 -2.71
C ASN A 112 14.40 -13.71 -3.62
N ASP A 113 14.30 -13.99 -4.93
CA ASP A 113 14.03 -13.00 -5.97
C ASP A 113 12.54 -12.77 -6.27
N ASP A 114 11.63 -13.41 -5.53
CA ASP A 114 10.18 -13.26 -5.73
C ASP A 114 9.53 -12.43 -4.59
N PRO A 115 9.57 -11.09 -4.66
CA PRO A 115 8.98 -10.24 -3.63
C PRO A 115 7.45 -10.23 -3.69
N ILE A 116 6.82 -10.18 -2.52
CA ILE A 116 5.38 -9.97 -2.41
C ILE A 116 5.04 -8.54 -2.87
N ASP A 117 4.17 -8.45 -3.88
CA ASP A 117 3.60 -7.19 -4.36
C ASP A 117 2.12 -7.08 -3.96
N ILE A 118 1.68 -5.90 -3.54
CA ILE A 118 0.27 -5.61 -3.34
C ILE A 118 -0.29 -5.16 -4.69
N ALA A 119 -0.77 -6.13 -5.47
CA ALA A 119 -1.50 -5.83 -6.69
C ALA A 119 -2.93 -5.36 -6.35
N THR A 120 -3.37 -4.27 -6.98
CA THR A 120 -4.77 -3.84 -6.98
C THR A 120 -5.61 -4.79 -7.82
N GLY A 121 -5.98 -5.97 -7.31
CA GLY A 121 -7.05 -6.87 -7.78
C GLY A 121 -7.03 -7.37 -9.24
N ARG A 122 -6.22 -6.78 -10.12
CA ARG A 122 -5.91 -7.27 -11.46
C ARG A 122 -4.84 -8.32 -11.26
N ILE A 123 -5.28 -9.57 -11.22
CA ILE A 123 -4.41 -10.72 -11.47
C ILE A 123 -3.66 -10.40 -12.76
N LEU A 124 -2.37 -10.04 -12.65
CA LEU A 124 -1.47 -10.11 -13.78
C LEU A 124 -1.41 -11.60 -14.11
N ARG A 125 -2.14 -12.01 -15.15
CA ARG A 125 -1.92 -13.30 -15.79
C ARG A 125 -0.47 -13.27 -16.25
N HIS A 126 0.43 -13.84 -15.46
CA HIS A 126 1.76 -14.18 -15.93
C HIS A 126 1.56 -15.17 -17.08
N GLY A 127 1.74 -14.68 -18.30
CA GLY A 127 1.75 -15.50 -19.49
C GLY A 127 2.92 -16.47 -19.40
N HIS A 128 2.61 -17.73 -19.11
CA HIS A 128 3.50 -18.84 -19.39
C HIS A 128 3.44 -19.12 -20.89
N ASP A 129 4.10 -18.26 -21.68
CA ASP A 129 4.35 -18.56 -23.09
C ASP A 129 5.53 -19.54 -23.17
N SER A 130 5.24 -20.79 -22.86
CA SER A 130 6.05 -21.92 -23.30
C SER A 130 5.80 -22.14 -24.79
N SER A 131 6.59 -21.46 -25.62
CA SER A 131 6.77 -21.83 -27.02
C SER A 131 7.84 -22.92 -27.10
N SER A 132 7.38 -24.17 -27.00
CA SER A 132 8.11 -25.33 -27.50
C SER A 132 7.68 -25.59 -28.95
N SER A 133 8.67 -26.06 -29.75
CA SER A 133 8.63 -26.51 -31.16
C SER A 133 9.13 -25.48 -32.18
#